data_AF-A0A4V3RIS4-F1
#
_entry.id   AF-A0A4V3RIS4-F1
#
_cell.length_a   1.000
_cell.length_b   1.000
_cell.length_c   1.000
_cell.angle_alpha   90.00
_cell.angle_beta   90.00
_cell.angle_gamma   90.00
#
_symmetry.space_group_name_H-M   'P 1'
#
loop_
_entity.id
_entity.type
_entity.pdbx_description
1 polymer ?
#
loop_
_entity_poly.entity_id
_entity_poly.type
_entity_poly.pdbx_seq_one_letter_code
_entity_poly.pdbx_strand_id
1 'polypeptide(L)'
;MVVISELARIRADGRVIDARMTLDRMIGLGWEPSKVIEVCWRWEGELLRLANHLGLLVMVAPDRQHLAVLWNHDAEGLDATLYVVAGDKRKFTRVPGELMINGNAEAVTYLWFEHPAHASPGTFICICICSRRRDHANYRVDIDAVTASVLSVRPCR
;
A
#
# COMPACT_ATOMS: atom_id res chain seq x y z
N MET A 1 -22.87 7.45 3.60
CA MET A 1 -21.42 7.55 3.86
C MET A 1 -20.71 7.39 2.53
N VAL A 2 -19.85 8.33 2.17
CA VAL A 2 -19.07 8.27 0.92
C VAL A 2 -17.86 7.36 1.16
N VAL A 3 -17.61 6.46 0.22
CA VAL A 3 -16.56 5.45 0.30
C VAL A 3 -15.92 5.25 -1.05
N ILE A 4 -14.66 4.82 -1.04
CA ILE A 4 -13.97 4.27 -2.19
C ILE A 4 -14.74 3.02 -2.65
N SER A 5 -15.07 2.96 -3.93
CA SER A 5 -15.68 1.79 -4.58
C SER A 5 -14.98 1.48 -5.90
N GLU A 6 -15.23 0.27 -6.43
CA GLU A 6 -14.73 -0.15 -7.75
C GLU A 6 -13.21 0.04 -7.95
N LEU A 7 -12.40 -0.26 -6.93
CA LEU A 7 -10.94 -0.22 -7.07
C LEU A 7 -10.50 -1.21 -8.15
N ALA A 8 -9.81 -0.70 -9.16
CA ALA A 8 -9.18 -1.47 -10.22
C ALA A 8 -7.70 -1.07 -10.34
N ARG A 9 -6.83 -2.06 -10.53
CA ARG A 9 -5.39 -1.85 -10.71
C ARG A 9 -5.01 -2.26 -12.13
N ILE A 10 -4.33 -1.38 -12.85
CA ILE A 10 -3.91 -1.57 -14.24
C ILE A 10 -2.42 -1.91 -14.23
N ARG A 11 -2.10 -3.07 -14.78
CA ARG A 11 -0.73 -3.57 -14.93
C ARG A 11 -0.03 -2.91 -16.11
N ALA A 12 1.30 -2.94 -16.11
CA ALA A 12 2.13 -2.42 -17.19
C ALA A 12 1.86 -3.11 -18.55
N ASP A 13 1.38 -4.36 -18.51
CA ASP A 13 0.97 -5.12 -19.69
C ASP A 13 -0.50 -4.86 -20.13
N GLY A 14 -1.14 -3.84 -19.55
CA GLY A 14 -2.52 -3.42 -19.88
C GLY A 14 -3.62 -4.27 -19.24
N ARG A 15 -3.28 -5.34 -18.49
CA ARG A 15 -4.28 -6.19 -17.82
C ARG A 15 -4.83 -5.51 -16.56
N VAL A 16 -6.11 -5.75 -16.28
CA VAL A 16 -6.83 -5.15 -15.15
C VAL A 16 -7.05 -6.17 -14.03
N ILE A 17 -6.63 -5.80 -12.82
CA ILE A 17 -6.93 -6.52 -11.58
C ILE A 17 -8.11 -5.80 -10.92
N ASP A 18 -9.31 -6.36 -11.07
CA ASP A 18 -10.52 -5.88 -10.40
C ASP A 18 -10.61 -6.39 -8.94
N ALA A 19 -11.64 -5.94 -8.21
CA ALA A 19 -11.85 -6.31 -6.81
C ALA A 19 -12.15 -7.81 -6.57
N ARG A 20 -12.54 -8.57 -7.59
CA ARG A 20 -12.81 -10.02 -7.52
C ARG A 20 -11.64 -10.86 -8.01
N MET A 21 -10.60 -10.23 -8.56
CA MET A 21 -9.42 -10.90 -9.04
C MET A 21 -8.61 -11.44 -7.86
N THR A 22 -8.39 -12.76 -7.84
CA THR A 22 -7.52 -13.43 -6.87
C THR A 22 -6.19 -13.81 -7.52
N LEU A 23 -5.18 -14.07 -6.70
CA LEU A 23 -3.89 -14.56 -7.17
C LEU A 23 -4.05 -15.86 -7.98
N ASP A 24 -4.81 -16.83 -7.47
CA ASP A 24 -5.05 -18.10 -8.16
C ASP A 24 -5.71 -17.93 -9.53
N ARG A 25 -6.63 -16.95 -9.65
CA ARG A 25 -7.26 -16.64 -10.93
C ARG A 25 -6.26 -16.03 -11.91
N MET A 26 -5.38 -15.15 -11.45
CA MET A 26 -4.31 -14.59 -12.29
C MET A 26 -3.37 -15.70 -12.77
N ILE A 27 -2.96 -16.60 -11.88
CA ILE A 27 -2.11 -17.77 -12.20
C ILE A 27 -2.83 -18.69 -13.20
N GLY A 28 -4.10 -19.01 -12.95
CA GLY A 28 -4.91 -19.86 -13.83
C GLY A 28 -5.14 -19.29 -15.22
N LEU A 29 -5.06 -17.95 -15.38
CA LEU A 29 -5.08 -17.26 -16.67
C LEU A 29 -3.69 -17.17 -17.34
N GLY A 30 -2.65 -17.75 -16.74
CA GLY A 30 -1.28 -17.70 -17.24
C GLY A 30 -0.65 -16.30 -17.13
N TRP A 31 -1.06 -15.50 -16.15
CA TRP A 31 -0.49 -14.16 -15.97
C TRP A 31 0.84 -14.24 -15.23
N GLU A 32 1.91 -13.79 -15.88
CA GLU A 32 3.18 -13.54 -15.20
C GLU A 32 3.07 -12.33 -14.25
N PRO A 33 3.93 -12.22 -13.23
CA PRO A 33 4.03 -11.01 -12.43
C PRO A 33 4.30 -9.79 -13.31
N SER A 34 3.56 -8.71 -13.09
CA SER A 34 3.76 -7.44 -13.77
C SER A 34 3.39 -6.31 -12.82
N LYS A 35 4.13 -5.21 -12.89
CA LYS A 35 3.91 -4.05 -12.03
C LYS A 35 2.54 -3.43 -12.32
N VAL A 36 1.88 -2.97 -11.26
CA VAL A 36 0.72 -2.07 -11.40
C VAL A 36 1.25 -0.66 -11.62
N ILE A 37 0.83 0.00 -12.70
CA ILE A 37 1.27 1.35 -13.07
C ILE A 37 0.17 2.41 -12.93
N GLU A 38 -1.09 1.98 -12.81
CA GLU A 38 -2.22 2.87 -12.57
C GLU A 38 -3.24 2.19 -11.66
N VAL A 39 -3.87 2.96 -10.80
CA VAL A 39 -5.03 2.54 -10.01
C VAL A 39 -6.18 3.51 -10.24
N CYS A 40 -7.37 2.96 -10.40
CA CYS A 40 -8.60 3.70 -10.60
C CYS A 40 -9.61 3.30 -9.51
N TRP A 41 -10.44 4.24 -9.07
CA TRP A 41 -11.54 3.98 -8.16
C TRP A 41 -12.65 5.02 -8.32
N ARG A 42 -13.83 4.71 -7.80
CA ARG A 42 -14.93 5.65 -7.72
C ARG A 42 -15.01 6.33 -6.37
N TRP A 43 -15.26 7.64 -6.39
CA TRP A 43 -15.55 8.49 -5.24
C TRP A 43 -16.70 9.44 -5.60
N GLU A 44 -17.81 9.40 -4.87
CA GLU A 44 -19.03 10.19 -5.18
C GLU A 44 -19.53 10.04 -6.64
N GLY A 45 -19.27 8.89 -7.26
CA GLY A 45 -19.63 8.62 -8.66
C GLY A 45 -18.60 9.06 -9.69
N GLU A 46 -17.62 9.88 -9.30
CA GLU A 46 -16.49 10.29 -10.15
C GLU A 46 -15.43 9.17 -10.19
N LEU A 47 -14.90 8.91 -11.40
CA LEU A 47 -13.78 7.98 -11.58
C LEU A 47 -12.46 8.74 -11.40
N LEU A 48 -11.76 8.44 -10.30
CA LEU A 48 -10.45 8.99 -9.98
C LEU A 48 -9.34 8.00 -10.38
N ARG A 49 -8.15 8.53 -10.63
CA ARG A 49 -6.99 7.75 -11.09
C ARG A 49 -5.70 8.21 -10.44
N LEU A 50 -4.78 7.29 -10.18
CA LEU A 50 -3.42 7.56 -9.72
C LEU A 50 -2.45 6.69 -10.50
N ALA A 51 -1.44 7.29 -11.12
CA ALA A 51 -0.52 6.59 -12.02
C ALA A 51 0.95 6.83 -11.65
N ASN A 52 1.74 5.76 -11.71
CA ASN A 52 3.18 5.77 -11.60
C ASN A 52 3.79 4.74 -12.55
N HIS A 53 4.51 5.20 -13.58
CA HIS A 53 5.15 4.33 -14.57
C HIS A 53 6.21 3.39 -13.98
N LEU A 54 6.79 3.73 -12.83
CA LEU A 54 7.77 2.89 -12.11
C LEU A 54 7.11 1.80 -11.24
N GLY A 55 5.80 1.89 -11.04
CA GLY A 55 5.00 0.95 -10.29
C GLY A 55 4.44 1.53 -8.99
N LEU A 56 3.31 0.99 -8.56
CA LEU A 56 2.71 1.26 -7.26
C LEU A 56 2.04 0.01 -6.70
N LEU A 57 2.08 -0.17 -5.38
CA LEU A 57 1.23 -1.13 -4.68
C LEU A 57 0.15 -0.36 -3.92
N VAL A 58 -1.10 -0.84 -3.98
CA VAL A 58 -2.23 -0.13 -3.36
C VAL A 58 -3.22 -1.08 -2.70
N MET A 59 -3.65 -0.69 -1.51
CA MET A 59 -4.81 -1.27 -0.83
C MET A 59 -5.81 -0.19 -0.41
N VAL A 60 -7.08 -0.56 -0.31
CA VAL A 60 -8.08 0.28 0.37
C VAL A 60 -7.95 0.04 1.86
N ALA A 61 -7.78 1.11 2.65
CA ALA A 61 -7.79 0.99 4.10
C ALA A 61 -9.17 0.49 4.60
N PRO A 62 -9.27 -0.15 5.78
CA PRO A 62 -10.54 -0.69 6.27
C PRO A 62 -11.66 0.33 6.46
N ASP A 63 -11.33 1.61 6.66
CA ASP A 63 -12.31 2.70 6.72
C ASP A 63 -13.01 2.98 5.38
N ARG A 64 -12.48 2.44 4.27
CA ARG A 64 -12.96 2.67 2.90
C ARG A 64 -12.93 4.13 2.47
N GLN A 65 -12.23 5.00 3.19
CA GLN A 65 -12.09 6.43 2.90
C GLN A 65 -10.67 6.78 2.48
N HIS A 66 -9.71 5.88 2.71
CA HIS A 66 -8.32 6.09 2.35
C HIS A 66 -7.74 4.94 1.53
N LEU A 67 -6.75 5.26 0.72
CA LEU A 67 -5.86 4.32 0.07
C LEU A 67 -4.49 4.37 0.75
N ALA A 68 -3.90 3.21 1.01
CA ALA A 68 -2.47 3.12 1.30
C ALA A 68 -1.73 2.79 0.00
N VAL A 69 -0.74 3.59 -0.34
CA VAL A 69 -0.02 3.52 -1.62
C VAL A 69 1.49 3.44 -1.36
N LEU A 70 2.11 2.32 -1.72
CA LEU A 70 3.57 2.27 -1.89
C LEU A 70 3.89 2.80 -3.28
N TRP A 71 4.57 3.94 -3.32
CA TRP A 71 4.95 4.64 -4.53
C TRP A 71 6.41 4.39 -4.85
N ASN A 72 6.69 3.65 -5.92
CA ASN A 72 8.06 3.32 -6.31
C ASN A 72 8.78 4.53 -6.91
N HIS A 73 10.06 4.68 -6.58
CA HIS A 73 10.97 5.69 -7.12
C HIS A 73 11.99 5.11 -8.09
N ASP A 74 12.06 3.78 -8.22
CA ASP A 74 12.94 3.09 -9.15
C ASP A 74 12.23 2.00 -9.98
N ALA A 75 12.93 1.56 -11.02
CA ALA A 75 12.47 0.51 -11.92
C ALA A 75 12.56 -0.90 -11.32
N GLU A 76 13.15 -1.09 -10.15
CA GLU A 76 13.24 -2.38 -9.48
C GLU A 76 12.15 -2.57 -8.41
N GLY A 77 11.50 -1.48 -7.99
CA GLY A 77 10.56 -1.46 -6.87
C GLY A 77 11.22 -1.60 -5.51
N LEU A 78 12.52 -1.26 -5.38
CA LEU A 78 13.27 -1.39 -4.13
C LEU A 78 13.23 -0.11 -3.31
N ASP A 79 13.25 1.06 -3.96
CA ASP A 79 12.97 2.34 -3.35
C ASP A 79 11.49 2.71 -3.53
N ALA A 80 10.79 2.85 -2.41
CA ALA A 80 9.39 3.25 -2.39
C ALA A 80 9.07 4.11 -1.16
N THR A 81 8.15 5.05 -1.34
CA THR A 81 7.56 5.83 -0.23
C THR A 81 6.12 5.43 -0.02
N LEU A 82 5.77 5.17 1.25
CA LEU A 82 4.39 4.92 1.65
C LEU A 82 3.63 6.23 1.83
N TYR A 83 2.51 6.35 1.14
CA TYR A 83 1.55 7.43 1.29
C TYR A 83 0.19 6.89 1.74
N VAL A 84 -0.51 7.70 2.54
CA VAL A 84 -1.95 7.59 2.69
C VAL A 84 -2.63 8.67 1.87
N VAL A 85 -3.53 8.24 0.99
CA VAL A 85 -4.24 9.10 0.04
C VAL A 85 -5.72 9.12 0.41
N ALA A 86 -6.29 10.31 0.57
CA ALA A 86 -7.74 10.45 0.78
C ALA A 86 -8.51 9.94 -0.45
N GLY A 87 -9.71 9.42 -0.23
CA GLY A 87 -10.53 8.82 -1.27
C GLY A 87 -10.95 9.80 -2.37
N ASP A 88 -10.99 11.11 -2.09
CA ASP A 88 -11.20 12.16 -3.09
C ASP A 88 -9.91 12.58 -3.84
N LYS A 89 -8.78 11.94 -3.53
CA LYS A 89 -7.44 12.23 -4.06
C LYS A 89 -6.92 13.64 -3.73
N ARG A 90 -7.54 14.40 -2.83
CA ARG A 90 -7.11 15.79 -2.54
C ARG A 90 -5.95 15.88 -1.56
N LYS A 91 -5.77 14.84 -0.73
CA LYS A 91 -4.73 14.80 0.30
C LYS A 91 -3.83 13.58 0.14
N PHE A 92 -2.53 13.82 0.15
CA PHE A 92 -1.47 12.82 0.19
C PHE A 92 -0.64 13.07 1.44
N THR A 93 -0.62 12.10 2.35
CA THR A 93 0.14 12.20 3.59
C THR A 93 1.22 11.13 3.58
N ARG A 94 2.48 11.54 3.64
CA ARG A 94 3.61 10.61 3.69
C ARG A 94 3.66 9.94 5.07
N VAL A 95 3.80 8.62 5.08
CA VAL A 95 4.10 7.88 6.32
C VAL A 95 5.62 8.01 6.59
N PRO A 96 6.05 8.25 7.84
CA PRO A 96 7.46 8.39 8.18
C PRO A 96 8.32 7.19 7.72
N GLY A 97 9.41 7.46 7.02
CA GLY A 97 10.38 6.42 6.60
C GLY A 97 11.47 6.12 7.63
N GLU A 98 11.38 6.73 8.82
CA GLU A 98 12.26 6.48 9.95
C GLU A 98 11.39 6.12 11.15
N LEU A 99 11.64 4.95 11.74
CA LEU A 99 10.82 4.37 12.80
C LEU A 99 11.64 4.09 14.05
N MET A 100 11.01 4.20 15.22
CA MET A 100 11.62 3.80 16.48
C MET A 100 11.52 2.27 16.64
N ILE A 101 12.66 1.59 16.53
CA ILE A 101 12.78 0.14 16.64
C ILE A 101 13.82 -0.18 17.72
N ASN A 102 13.41 -0.90 18.77
CA ASN A 102 14.26 -1.23 19.92
C ASN A 102 14.98 0.00 20.51
N GLY A 103 14.28 1.14 20.57
CA GLY A 103 14.80 2.39 21.13
C GLY A 103 15.69 3.21 20.19
N ASN A 104 15.91 2.78 18.95
CA ASN A 104 16.72 3.49 17.96
C ASN A 104 15.86 3.99 16.79
N ALA A 105 16.18 5.16 16.26
CA ALA A 105 15.61 5.66 15.02
C ALA A 105 16.27 4.93 13.84
N GLU A 106 15.49 4.14 13.11
CA GLU A 106 15.94 3.30 12.02
C GLU A 106 15.24 3.69 10.73
N ALA A 107 16.02 3.90 9.66
CA ALA A 107 15.46 4.07 8.32
C ALA A 107 14.85 2.74 7.86
N VAL A 108 13.63 2.78 7.31
CA VAL A 108 12.91 1.60 6.86
C VAL A 108 12.49 1.70 5.40
N THR A 109 12.43 0.55 4.75
CA THR A 109 11.83 0.37 3.43
C THR A 109 10.54 -0.40 3.58
N TYR A 110 9.41 0.19 3.19
CA TYR A 110 8.12 -0.46 3.17
C TYR A 110 7.98 -1.37 1.95
N LEU A 111 7.42 -2.57 2.13
CA LEU A 111 7.47 -3.65 1.14
C LEU A 111 6.09 -4.09 0.62
N TRP A 112 5.20 -4.53 1.50
CA TRP A 112 3.85 -4.98 1.12
C TRP A 112 2.82 -4.70 2.21
N PHE A 113 1.55 -4.97 1.88
CA PHE A 113 0.43 -4.79 2.79
C PHE A 113 -0.13 -6.12 3.29
N GLU A 114 -0.58 -6.14 4.54
CA GLU A 114 -1.33 -7.25 5.11
C GLU A 114 -2.72 -6.82 5.58
N HIS A 115 -3.65 -7.77 5.61
CA HIS A 115 -4.98 -7.57 6.18
C HIS A 115 -5.00 -8.16 7.60
N PRO A 116 -5.25 -7.37 8.65
CA PRO A 116 -5.45 -7.93 9.98
C PRO A 116 -6.74 -8.77 9.98
N ALA A 117 -6.72 -9.92 10.67
CA ALA A 117 -7.95 -10.67 10.95
C ALA A 117 -8.98 -9.83 11.73
N HIS A 118 -8.50 -8.90 12.56
CA HIS A 118 -9.30 -7.91 13.29
C HIS A 118 -8.67 -6.53 13.12
N ALA A 119 -9.05 -5.80 12.09
CA ALA A 119 -8.64 -4.42 11.91
C ALA A 119 -9.49 -3.51 12.80
N SER A 120 -8.85 -2.63 13.57
CA SER A 120 -9.56 -1.42 13.99
C SER A 120 -10.04 -0.67 12.74
N PRO A 121 -11.26 -0.13 12.71
CA PRO A 121 -11.66 0.80 11.65
C PRO A 121 -10.59 1.89 11.49
N GLY A 122 -10.11 2.10 10.26
CA GLY A 122 -9.08 3.11 9.97
C GLY A 122 -7.62 2.67 10.20
N THR A 123 -7.32 1.42 10.56
CA THR A 123 -5.94 0.93 10.65
C THR A 123 -5.60 -0.04 9.53
N PHE A 124 -4.47 0.14 8.86
CA PHE A 124 -3.93 -0.83 7.91
C PHE A 124 -2.53 -1.29 8.34
N ILE A 125 -2.08 -2.42 7.78
CA ILE A 125 -0.76 -2.97 8.06
C ILE A 125 0.12 -2.82 6.84
N CYS A 126 1.34 -2.36 7.05
CA CYS A 126 2.42 -2.47 6.09
C CYS A 126 3.61 -3.23 6.71
N ILE A 127 4.24 -4.09 5.94
CA ILE A 127 5.49 -4.75 6.33
C ILE A 127 6.66 -3.92 5.82
N CYS A 128 7.69 -3.75 6.66
CA CYS A 128 8.92 -3.07 6.30
C CYS A 128 10.17 -3.84 6.76
N ILE A 129 11.32 -3.45 6.23
CA ILE A 129 12.65 -3.88 6.68
C ILE A 129 13.46 -2.67 7.11
N CYS A 130 14.40 -2.85 8.05
CA CYS A 130 15.39 -1.82 8.36
C CYS A 130 16.43 -1.73 7.25
N SER A 131 16.48 -0.62 6.51
CA SER A 131 17.31 -0.50 5.30
C SER A 131 18.82 -0.57 5.58
N ARG A 132 19.24 -0.29 6.82
CA ARG A 132 20.66 -0.30 7.25
C ARG A 132 21.10 -1.59 7.92
N ARG A 133 20.17 -2.47 8.31
CA ARG A 133 20.51 -3.72 8.99
C ARG A 133 20.64 -4.84 7.98
N ARG A 134 21.71 -5.64 8.10
CA ARG A 134 21.95 -6.82 7.25
C ARG A 134 21.12 -8.03 7.63
N ASP A 135 20.36 -7.95 8.73
CA ASP A 135 19.50 -9.04 9.19
C ASP A 135 18.25 -9.20 8.32
N HIS A 136 17.90 -8.20 7.51
CA HIS A 136 16.68 -8.15 6.70
C HIS A 136 15.43 -8.56 7.48
N ALA A 137 15.42 -8.27 8.80
CA ALA A 137 14.31 -8.62 9.65
C ALA A 137 13.06 -7.85 9.21
N ASN A 138 11.96 -8.58 9.02
CA ASN A 138 10.68 -7.98 8.70
C ASN A 138 10.03 -7.44 9.98
N TYR A 139 9.46 -6.24 9.87
CA TYR A 139 8.69 -5.60 10.91
C TYR A 139 7.29 -5.30 10.38
N ARG A 140 6.32 -5.63 11.20
CA ARG A 140 4.93 -5.24 11.02
C ARG A 140 4.74 -3.83 11.58
N VAL A 141 4.17 -2.96 10.74
CA VAL A 141 3.83 -1.58 11.09
C VAL A 141 2.31 -1.42 10.99
N ASP A 142 1.67 -1.16 12.13
CA ASP A 142 0.25 -0.79 12.15
C ASP A 142 0.15 0.74 11.99
N ILE A 143 -0.64 1.21 11.02
CA ILE A 143 -0.69 2.62 10.60
C ILE A 143 -2.12 3.13 10.61
N ASP A 144 -2.33 4.31 11.17
CA ASP A 144 -3.59 5.04 11.13
C ASP A 144 -3.81 5.69 9.76
N ALA A 145 -4.89 5.35 9.08
CA ALA A 145 -5.20 5.82 7.73
C ALA A 145 -5.67 7.28 7.69
N VAL A 146 -6.18 7.83 8.79
CA VAL A 146 -6.68 9.22 8.82
C VAL A 146 -5.52 10.22 8.95
N THR A 147 -4.54 9.86 9.78
CA THR A 147 -3.43 10.72 10.17
C THR A 147 -2.11 10.32 9.50
N ALA A 148 -2.02 9.12 8.92
CA ALA A 148 -0.79 8.50 8.45
C ALA A 148 0.25 8.27 9.57
N SER A 149 -0.19 8.26 10.83
CA SER A 149 0.67 8.03 11.99
C SER A 149 0.98 6.55 12.18
N VAL A 150 2.21 6.24 12.56
CA VAL A 150 2.59 4.89 12.96
C VAL A 150 2.09 4.63 14.38
N LEU A 151 1.24 3.62 14.52
CA LEU A 151 0.62 3.25 15.81
C LEU A 151 1.50 2.26 16.58
N SER A 152 2.09 1.30 15.87
CA SER A 152 3.02 0.34 16.47
C SER A 152 3.95 -0.27 15.43
N VAL A 153 5.13 -0.71 15.90
CA VAL A 153 6.12 -1.44 15.12
C VAL A 153 6.51 -2.67 15.91
N ARG A 154 6.42 -3.86 15.31
CA ARG A 154 6.81 -5.12 15.96
C ARG A 154 7.49 -6.08 14.97
N PRO A 155 8.46 -6.89 15.42
CA PRO A 155 9.05 -7.92 14.56
C PRO A 155 7.97 -8.89 14.04
N CYS A 156 8.07 -9.26 12.77
CA CYS A 156 7.36 -10.42 12.25
C CYS A 156 8.07 -11.69 12.75
N ARG A 157 7.30 -12.70 13.15
CA ARG A 157 7.81 -14.02 13.55
C ARG A 157 7.58 -15.02 12.44
#